data_AF-A0A9E2D0E1-F1
#
_entry.id   AF-A0A9E2D0E1-F1
#
_cell.length_a   1.000
_cell.length_b   1.000
_cell.length_c   1.000
_cell.angle_alpha   90.00
_cell.angle_beta   90.00
_cell.angle_gamma   90.00
#
_symmetry.space_group_name_H-M   'P 1'
#
loop_
_entity.id
_entity.type
_entity.pdbx_description
1 polymer ?
#
loop_
_entity_poly.entity_id
_entity_poly.type
_entity_poly.pdbx_seq_one_letter_code
_entity_poly.pdbx_strand_id
1 'polypeptide(L)'
;MKIRWLIGVFRKGILSQEEITPYIRLLLAEKSGEEQGQLRKAFRELDAEMQYRFLEAADIYDTPKLFALCSNPTLRHAEIALLKKVPPYEKKTQFILDKIFYAIRDHSRGMLEQAAELLIKEGKASANFRDNYSRFQEILQDEEFLLSLYPKARG
;
A
#
# COMPACT_ATOMS: atom_id res chain seq x y z
N MET A 1 -13.31 -3.84 -18.16
CA MET A 1 -13.27 -5.29 -18.47
C MET A 1 -12.27 -6.06 -17.60
N LYS A 2 -10.99 -5.65 -17.51
CA LYS A 2 -9.94 -6.33 -16.74
C LYS A 2 -10.22 -6.48 -15.22
N ILE A 3 -10.66 -5.41 -14.55
CA ILE A 3 -10.98 -5.47 -13.11
C ILE A 3 -12.18 -6.37 -12.80
N ARG A 4 -13.23 -6.33 -13.63
CA ARG A 4 -14.42 -7.19 -13.46
C ARG A 4 -14.06 -8.68 -13.57
N TRP A 5 -13.13 -9.01 -14.47
CA TRP A 5 -12.60 -10.37 -14.57
C TRP A 5 -11.84 -10.77 -13.30
N LEU A 6 -10.95 -9.91 -12.79
CA LEU A 6 -10.21 -10.17 -11.53
C LEU A 6 -11.14 -10.36 -10.32
N ILE A 7 -12.18 -9.54 -10.20
CA ILE A 7 -13.22 -9.72 -9.16
C ILE A 7 -13.86 -11.11 -9.30
N GLY A 8 -14.16 -11.53 -10.53
CA GLY A 8 -14.69 -12.87 -10.81
C GLY A 8 -13.74 -13.98 -10.40
N VAL A 9 -12.44 -13.83 -10.65
CA VAL A 9 -11.39 -14.77 -10.23
C VAL A 9 -11.35 -14.88 -8.71
N PHE A 10 -11.30 -13.76 -7.99
CA PHE A 10 -11.30 -13.74 -6.53
C PHE A 10 -12.54 -14.39 -5.91
N ARG A 11 -13.72 -14.16 -6.49
CA ARG A 11 -14.98 -14.74 -6.01
C ARG A 11 -15.03 -16.25 -6.20
N LYS A 12 -14.50 -16.74 -7.31
CA LYS A 12 -14.50 -18.17 -7.63
C LYS A 12 -13.35 -18.93 -6.97
N GLY A 13 -12.31 -18.25 -6.49
CA GLY A 13 -11.16 -18.88 -5.84
C GLY A 13 -10.38 -19.82 -6.76
N ILE A 14 -10.37 -19.54 -8.08
CA ILE A 14 -9.80 -20.44 -9.09
C ILE A 14 -8.28 -20.30 -9.18
N LEU A 15 -7.74 -19.12 -8.86
CA LEU A 15 -6.31 -18.84 -8.89
C LEU A 15 -5.80 -18.53 -7.49
N SER A 16 -4.59 -18.97 -7.20
CA SER A 16 -3.84 -18.57 -6.01
C SER A 16 -3.46 -17.09 -6.04
N GLN A 17 -3.09 -16.52 -4.90
CA GLN A 17 -2.65 -15.12 -4.81
C GLN A 17 -1.44 -14.85 -5.72
N GLU A 18 -0.50 -15.80 -5.78
CA GLU A 18 0.73 -15.71 -6.58
C GLU A 18 0.43 -15.69 -8.09
N GLU A 19 -0.57 -16.47 -8.52
CA GLU A 19 -1.05 -16.45 -9.91
C GLU A 19 -1.80 -15.15 -10.24
N ILE A 20 -2.39 -14.48 -9.24
CA ILE A 20 -3.11 -13.21 -9.42
C ILE A 20 -2.15 -12.01 -9.50
N THR A 21 -1.00 -12.05 -8.81
CA THR A 21 -0.03 -10.94 -8.74
C THR A 21 0.32 -10.32 -10.10
N PRO A 22 0.64 -11.09 -11.17
CA PRO A 22 0.98 -10.50 -12.48
C PRO A 22 -0.18 -9.71 -13.09
N TYR A 23 -1.41 -10.14 -12.87
CA TYR A 23 -2.60 -9.45 -13.38
C TYR A 23 -2.86 -8.15 -12.64
N ILE A 24 -2.56 -8.09 -11.34
CA ILE A 24 -2.56 -6.85 -10.57
C ILE A 24 -1.54 -5.87 -11.14
N ARG A 25 -0.31 -6.33 -11.39
CA ARG A 25 0.73 -5.50 -12.01
C ARG A 25 0.29 -4.96 -13.36
N LEU A 26 -0.31 -5.81 -14.22
CA LEU A 26 -0.87 -5.39 -15.51
C LEU A 26 -2.07 -4.44 -15.37
N LEU A 27 -2.82 -4.52 -14.27
CA LEU A 27 -3.91 -3.59 -13.97
C LEU A 27 -3.39 -2.20 -13.57
N LEU A 28 -2.20 -2.13 -12.97
CA LEU A 28 -1.56 -0.91 -12.46
C LEU A 28 -0.43 -0.37 -13.34
N ALA A 29 -0.08 -1.09 -14.41
CA ALA A 29 0.82 -0.62 -15.45
C ALA A 29 0.37 0.74 -15.98
N GLU A 30 1.30 1.50 -16.55
CA GLU A 30 1.04 2.89 -16.96
C GLU A 30 -0.21 2.99 -17.82
N LYS A 31 -1.18 3.74 -17.29
CA LYS A 31 -2.51 3.94 -17.86
C LYS A 31 -2.65 5.38 -18.26
N SER A 32 -3.43 5.63 -19.31
CA SER A 32 -3.86 6.99 -19.63
C SER A 32 -4.66 7.59 -18.45
N GLY A 33 -4.75 8.92 -18.39
CA GLY A 33 -5.49 9.60 -17.30
C GLY A 33 -6.96 9.14 -17.20
N GLU A 34 -7.59 8.85 -18.34
CA GLU A 34 -8.95 8.31 -18.41
C GLU A 34 -9.02 6.89 -17.82
N GLU A 35 -8.11 6.00 -18.21
CA GLU A 35 -8.06 4.63 -17.70
C GLU A 35 -7.77 4.57 -16.20
N GLN A 36 -6.94 5.49 -15.69
CA GLN A 36 -6.74 5.65 -14.24
C GLN A 36 -8.01 6.12 -13.54
N GLY A 37 -8.74 7.08 -14.11
CA GLY A 37 -10.02 7.55 -13.57
C GLY A 37 -11.05 6.43 -13.48
N GLN A 38 -11.18 5.61 -14.53
CA GLN A 38 -12.05 4.44 -14.54
C GLN A 38 -11.62 3.39 -13.49
N LEU A 39 -10.31 3.16 -13.35
CA LEU A 39 -9.79 2.23 -12.35
C LEU A 39 -10.11 2.69 -10.92
N ARG A 40 -9.87 3.98 -10.62
CA ARG A 40 -10.21 4.60 -9.33
C ARG A 40 -11.70 4.43 -9.04
N LYS A 41 -12.57 4.77 -9.99
CA LYS A 41 -14.02 4.62 -9.82
C LYS A 41 -14.41 3.17 -9.53
N ALA A 42 -13.87 2.23 -10.30
CA ALA A 42 -14.15 0.81 -10.10
C ALA A 42 -13.66 0.30 -8.74
N PHE A 43 -12.50 0.76 -8.24
CA PHE A 43 -11.99 0.40 -6.91
C PHE A 43 -12.83 0.97 -5.77
N ARG A 44 -13.36 2.19 -5.93
CA ARG A 44 -14.26 2.81 -4.95
C ARG A 44 -15.60 2.09 -4.81
N GLU A 45 -16.06 1.44 -5.88
CA GLU A 45 -17.29 0.64 -5.89
C GLU A 45 -17.09 -0.76 -5.29
N LEU A 46 -15.85 -1.17 -4.99
CA LEU A 46 -15.57 -2.44 -4.32
C LEU A 46 -15.91 -2.35 -2.84
N ASP A 47 -16.44 -3.45 -2.30
CA ASP A 47 -16.51 -3.66 -0.86
C ASP A 47 -15.09 -3.83 -0.26
N ALA A 48 -14.97 -3.60 1.05
CA ALA A 48 -13.70 -3.65 1.76
C ALA A 48 -13.04 -5.04 1.69
N GLU A 49 -13.84 -6.11 1.69
CA GLU A 49 -13.31 -7.48 1.62
C GLU A 49 -12.62 -7.75 0.29
N MET A 50 -13.20 -7.29 -0.82
CA MET A 50 -12.58 -7.37 -2.13
C MET A 50 -11.31 -6.52 -2.18
N GLN A 51 -11.32 -5.31 -1.61
CA GLN A 51 -10.12 -4.46 -1.52
C GLN A 51 -8.99 -5.15 -0.74
N TYR A 52 -9.30 -5.84 0.37
CA TYR A 52 -8.34 -6.66 1.11
C TYR A 52 -7.72 -7.73 0.21
N ARG A 53 -8.53 -8.48 -0.55
CA ARG A 53 -8.03 -9.53 -1.45
C ARG A 53 -7.10 -8.99 -2.54
N PHE A 54 -7.42 -7.82 -3.10
CA PHE A 54 -6.54 -7.15 -4.06
C PHE A 54 -5.22 -6.75 -3.42
N LEU A 55 -5.25 -6.15 -2.22
CA LEU A 55 -4.03 -5.81 -1.49
C LEU A 55 -3.23 -7.07 -1.14
N GLU A 56 -3.86 -8.14 -0.67
CA GLU A 56 -3.21 -9.40 -0.31
C GLU A 56 -2.49 -10.05 -1.50
N ALA A 57 -3.11 -10.08 -2.68
CA ALA A 57 -2.51 -10.65 -3.88
C ALA A 57 -1.47 -9.74 -4.57
N ALA A 58 -1.44 -8.44 -4.24
CA ALA A 58 -0.45 -7.53 -4.77
C ALA A 58 0.94 -7.83 -4.22
N ASP A 59 1.97 -7.60 -5.03
CA ASP A 59 3.32 -7.57 -4.50
C ASP A 59 3.61 -6.25 -3.76
N ILE A 60 4.79 -6.17 -3.16
CA ILE A 60 5.21 -4.99 -2.41
C ILE A 60 5.36 -3.73 -3.28
N TYR A 61 5.66 -3.87 -4.58
CA TYR A 61 5.90 -2.75 -5.49
C TYR A 61 4.59 -2.10 -5.96
N ASP A 62 3.55 -2.92 -6.09
CA ASP A 62 2.21 -2.53 -6.52
C ASP A 62 1.32 -2.08 -5.35
N THR A 63 1.66 -2.48 -4.13
CA THR A 63 0.90 -2.17 -2.90
C THR A 63 0.67 -0.67 -2.68
N PRO A 64 1.67 0.24 -2.79
CA PRO A 64 1.42 1.68 -2.62
C PRO A 64 0.38 2.24 -3.59
N LYS A 65 0.46 1.82 -4.86
CA LYS A 65 -0.47 2.27 -5.91
C LYS A 65 -1.89 1.77 -5.63
N LEU A 66 -2.06 0.52 -5.23
CA LEU A 66 -3.36 -0.04 -4.88
C LEU A 66 -3.96 0.60 -3.64
N PHE A 67 -3.14 0.80 -2.61
CA PHE A 67 -3.59 1.44 -1.38
C PHE A 67 -4.16 2.83 -1.67
N ALA A 68 -3.49 3.61 -2.52
CA ALA A 68 -3.96 4.93 -2.96
C ALA A 68 -5.27 4.90 -3.78
N LEU A 69 -5.69 3.75 -4.31
CA LEU A 69 -7.00 3.60 -4.98
C LEU A 69 -8.15 3.38 -3.99
N CYS A 70 -7.86 3.00 -2.75
CA CYS A 70 -8.86 2.79 -1.72
C CYS A 70 -9.38 4.16 -1.25
N SER A 71 -10.69 4.43 -1.41
CA SER A 71 -11.25 5.74 -1.02
C SER A 71 -11.35 5.94 0.48
N ASN A 72 -11.57 4.87 1.23
CA ASN A 72 -11.71 4.92 2.67
C ASN A 72 -10.95 3.74 3.29
N PRO A 73 -9.61 3.75 3.23
CA PRO A 73 -8.81 2.67 3.79
C PRO A 73 -9.10 2.52 5.29
N THR A 74 -9.02 1.28 5.77
CA THR A 74 -9.25 0.90 7.16
C THR A 74 -7.94 0.45 7.79
N LEU A 75 -7.90 0.27 9.12
CA LEU A 75 -6.72 -0.27 9.81
C LEU A 75 -6.26 -1.60 9.20
N ARG A 76 -7.19 -2.48 8.84
CA ARG A 76 -6.89 -3.76 8.18
C ARG A 76 -6.24 -3.59 6.80
N HIS A 77 -6.58 -2.56 6.02
CA HIS A 77 -5.88 -2.27 4.76
C HIS A 77 -4.41 -1.93 5.04
N ALA A 78 -4.16 -1.11 6.07
CA ALA A 78 -2.81 -0.71 6.45
C ALA A 78 -1.99 -1.90 6.95
N GLU A 79 -2.56 -2.76 7.80
CA GLU A 79 -1.92 -4.00 8.26
C GLU A 79 -1.50 -4.89 7.09
N ILE A 80 -2.41 -5.15 6.13
CA ILE A 80 -2.11 -5.97 4.94
C ILE A 80 -0.96 -5.36 4.13
N ALA A 81 -0.95 -4.04 3.95
CA ALA A 81 0.09 -3.34 3.21
C ALA A 81 1.45 -3.39 3.92
N LEU A 82 1.48 -3.23 5.26
CA LEU A 82 2.69 -3.26 6.08
C LEU A 82 3.28 -4.67 6.23
N LEU A 83 2.45 -5.71 6.12
CA LEU A 83 2.88 -7.12 6.16
C LEU A 83 3.52 -7.60 4.86
N LYS A 84 3.62 -6.75 3.83
CA LYS A 84 4.21 -7.13 2.56
C LYS A 84 5.67 -7.51 2.71
N LYS A 85 5.99 -8.69 2.20
CA LYS A 85 7.36 -9.21 2.22
C LYS A 85 8.17 -8.55 1.12
N VAL A 86 9.30 -7.98 1.52
CA VAL A 86 10.31 -7.49 0.59
C VAL A 86 11.06 -8.72 0.05
N PRO A 87 11.23 -8.86 -1.28
CA PRO A 87 12.01 -9.96 -1.83
C PRO A 87 13.47 -9.93 -1.33
N PRO A 88 14.10 -11.09 -1.08
CA PRO A 88 15.44 -11.16 -0.48
C PRO A 88 16.56 -10.59 -1.38
N TYR A 89 16.31 -10.51 -2.68
CA TYR A 89 17.26 -9.95 -3.65
C TYR A 89 17.16 -8.42 -3.78
N GLU A 90 16.18 -7.80 -3.14
CA GLU A 90 15.98 -6.35 -3.23
C GLU A 90 17.05 -5.61 -2.43
N LYS A 91 17.73 -4.67 -3.10
CA LYS A 91 18.81 -3.87 -2.50
C LYS A 91 18.29 -2.57 -1.88
N LYS A 92 17.11 -2.10 -2.32
CA LYS A 92 16.50 -0.83 -1.90
C LYS A 92 15.29 -1.06 -1.00
N THR A 93 15.43 -1.95 -0.02
CA THR A 93 14.35 -2.34 0.91
C THR A 93 13.71 -1.14 1.59
N GLN A 94 14.52 -0.24 2.16
CA GLN A 94 14.00 0.96 2.85
C GLN A 94 13.13 1.80 1.91
N PHE A 95 13.61 2.10 0.71
CA PHE A 95 12.89 2.94 -0.26
C PHE A 95 11.52 2.38 -0.65
N ILE A 96 11.38 1.05 -0.73
CA ILE A 96 10.10 0.41 -1.06
C ILE A 96 9.14 0.47 0.12
N LEU A 97 9.64 0.23 1.33
CA LEU A 97 8.85 0.34 2.55
C LEU A 97 8.40 1.78 2.79
N ASP A 98 9.28 2.76 2.57
CA ASP A 98 8.96 4.19 2.66
C ASP A 98 7.77 4.53 1.75
N LYS A 99 7.72 4.01 0.52
CA LYS A 99 6.57 4.22 -0.37
C LYS A 99 5.26 3.69 0.21
N ILE A 100 5.29 2.56 0.92
CA ILE A 100 4.11 2.03 1.61
C ILE A 100 3.75 2.91 2.79
N PHE A 101 4.74 3.32 3.60
CA PHE A 101 4.52 4.20 4.74
C PHE A 101 3.92 5.55 4.31
N TYR A 102 4.46 6.19 3.27
CA TYR A 102 3.89 7.41 2.69
C TYR A 102 2.48 7.17 2.19
N ALA A 103 2.23 6.08 1.44
CA ALA A 103 0.88 5.78 0.95
C ALA A 103 -0.14 5.68 2.08
N ILE A 104 0.21 5.08 3.22
CA ILE A 104 -0.70 5.00 4.38
C ILE A 104 -0.80 6.37 5.09
N ARG A 105 0.33 7.03 5.33
CA ARG A 105 0.41 8.34 6.02
C ARG A 105 -0.43 9.40 5.31
N ASP A 106 -0.31 9.48 3.99
CA ASP A 106 -0.99 10.48 3.16
C ASP A 106 -2.52 10.34 3.25
N HIS A 107 -3.02 9.15 3.56
CA HIS A 107 -4.42 8.94 3.92
C HIS A 107 -4.70 9.26 5.40
N SER A 108 -3.90 8.74 6.32
CA SER A 108 -4.02 9.02 7.75
C SER A 108 -2.74 8.65 8.51
N ARG A 109 -2.10 9.65 9.11
CA ARG A 109 -0.96 9.45 10.03
C ARG A 109 -1.32 8.50 11.18
N GLY A 110 -2.46 8.72 11.84
CA GLY A 110 -2.88 7.90 12.97
C GLY A 110 -3.16 6.44 12.58
N MET A 111 -3.57 6.17 11.34
CA MET A 111 -3.74 4.79 10.85
C MET A 111 -2.40 4.07 10.70
N LEU A 112 -1.38 4.77 10.19
CA LEU A 112 -0.04 4.21 10.09
C LEU A 112 0.53 3.88 11.47
N GLU A 113 0.41 4.81 12.42
CA GLU A 113 0.88 4.64 13.80
C GLU A 113 0.19 3.43 14.48
N GLN A 114 -1.14 3.38 14.45
CA GLN A 114 -1.90 2.28 15.04
C GLN A 114 -1.56 0.92 14.40
N ALA A 115 -1.45 0.85 13.08
CA ALA A 115 -1.13 -0.40 12.39
C ALA A 115 0.30 -0.87 12.70
N ALA A 116 1.27 0.06 12.72
CA ALA A 116 2.65 -0.27 13.05
C ALA A 116 2.79 -0.77 14.49
N GLU A 117 2.17 -0.09 15.46
CA GLU A 117 2.17 -0.50 16.86
C GLU A 117 1.56 -1.89 17.06
N LEU A 118 0.41 -2.15 16.41
CA LEU A 118 -0.27 -3.44 16.49
C LEU A 118 0.62 -4.56 15.94
N LEU A 119 1.22 -4.38 14.77
CA LEU A 119 2.11 -5.38 14.17
C LEU A 119 3.35 -5.66 15.01
N ILE A 120 3.93 -4.63 15.65
CA ILE A 120 5.08 -4.78 16.56
C ILE A 120 4.65 -5.54 17.82
N LYS A 121 3.54 -5.14 18.44
CA LYS A 121 3.02 -5.76 19.67
C LYS A 121 2.64 -7.23 19.48
N GLU A 122 2.07 -7.56 18.33
CA GLU A 122 1.67 -8.93 17.99
C GLU A 122 2.83 -9.81 17.47
N GLY A 123 4.03 -9.25 17.31
CA GLY A 123 5.18 -9.99 16.78
C GLY A 123 4.99 -10.42 15.31
N LYS A 124 4.10 -9.76 14.57
CA LYS A 124 3.84 -10.02 13.13
C LYS A 124 4.72 -9.17 12.21
N ALA A 125 5.33 -8.13 12.76
CA ALA A 125 6.27 -7.28 12.06
C ALA A 125 7.51 -8.07 11.57
N SER A 126 8.05 -7.71 10.41
CA SER A 126 9.29 -8.32 9.91
C SER A 126 10.49 -7.94 10.79
N ALA A 127 11.57 -8.73 10.74
CA ALA A 127 12.74 -8.56 11.62
C ALA A 127 13.29 -7.12 11.66
N ASN A 128 13.29 -6.43 10.52
CA ASN A 128 13.82 -5.07 10.38
C ASN A 128 12.73 -4.00 10.36
N PHE A 129 11.46 -4.37 10.57
CA PHE A 129 10.33 -3.43 10.45
C PHE A 129 10.45 -2.28 11.44
N ARG A 130 10.80 -2.57 12.69
CA ARG A 130 10.90 -1.56 13.75
C ARG A 130 11.93 -0.49 13.41
N ASP A 131 13.11 -0.91 12.95
CA ASP A 131 14.19 0.00 12.59
C ASP A 131 13.82 0.82 11.35
N ASN A 132 13.23 0.19 10.34
CA ASN A 132 12.77 0.87 9.12
C ASN A 132 11.66 1.90 9.42
N TYR A 133 10.73 1.56 10.33
CA TYR A 133 9.66 2.46 10.76
C TYR A 133 10.19 3.62 11.61
N SER A 134 11.13 3.36 12.52
CA SER A 134 11.80 4.41 13.31
C SER A 134 12.51 5.41 12.40
N ARG A 135 13.28 4.91 11.42
CA ARG A 135 13.94 5.74 10.42
C ARG A 135 12.95 6.57 9.60
N PHE A 136 11.80 5.99 9.24
CA PHE A 136 10.75 6.74 8.57
C PHE A 136 10.20 7.88 9.43
N GLN A 137 10.01 7.66 10.73
CA GLN A 137 9.59 8.72 11.66
C GLN A 137 10.61 9.86 11.75
N GLU A 138 11.91 9.56 11.75
CA GLU A 138 12.97 10.57 11.68
C GLU A 138 12.89 11.40 10.39
N ILE A 139 12.68 10.75 9.24
CA ILE A 139 12.47 11.44 7.95
C ILE A 139 11.26 12.39 8.03
N LEU A 140 10.16 11.96 8.65
CA LEU A 140 8.98 12.82 8.82
C LEU A 140 9.25 14.03 9.71
N GLN A 141 10.02 13.87 10.79
CA GLN A 141 10.40 14.98 11.66
C GLN A 141 11.28 15.99 10.92
N ASP A 142 12.23 15.50 10.12
CA ASP A 142 13.07 16.35 9.27
C ASP A 142 12.23 17.11 8.22
N GLU A 143 11.26 16.44 7.56
CA GLU A 143 10.32 17.08 6.63
C GLU A 143 9.49 18.18 7.33
N GLU A 144 8.93 17.90 8.51
CA GLU A 144 8.17 18.85 9.30
C GLU A 144 9.02 20.06 9.73
N PHE A 145 10.26 19.81 10.15
CA PHE A 145 11.20 20.86 10.50
C PHE A 145 11.54 21.74 9.29
N LEU A 146 11.88 21.13 8.14
CA LEU A 146 12.17 21.88 6.90
C LEU A 146 10.98 22.72 6.44
N LEU A 147 9.75 22.18 6.52
CA LEU A 147 8.53 22.92 6.21
C LEU A 147 8.27 24.08 7.19
N SER A 148 8.67 23.96 8.45
CA SER A 148 8.59 25.05 9.43
C SER A 148 9.55 26.20 9.09
N LEU A 149 10.72 25.88 8.53
CA LEU A 149 11.72 26.87 8.09
C LEU A 149 11.37 27.49 6.72
N TYR A 150 10.77 26.71 5.83
CA TYR A 150 10.42 27.12 4.47
C TYR A 150 8.96 26.76 4.12
N PRO A 151 7.96 27.53 4.61
CA PRO A 151 6.54 27.22 4.42
C PRO A 151 6.10 27.16 2.95
N LYS A 152 6.84 27.81 2.04
CA LYS A 152 6.57 27.86 0.60
C LYS A 152 7.19 26.72 -0.21
N ALA A 153 7.89 25.78 0.43
CA ALA A 153 8.56 24.67 -0.24
C ALA A 153 7.64 23.49 -0.61
N ARG A 154 6.34 23.57 -0.34
CA ARG A 154 5.36 22.58 -0.82
C ARG A 154 5.21 22.72 -2.34
N GLY A 155 5.98 21.92 -3.09
CA GLY A 155 5.84 21.69 -4.52
C GLY A 155 4.99 20.46 -4.81
#